data_AF-A0A0S4L720-F1
#
_entry.id   AF-A0A0S4L720-F1
#
_cell.length_a   1.000
_cell.length_b   1.000
_cell.length_c   1.000
_cell.angle_alpha   90.00
_cell.angle_beta   90.00
_cell.angle_gamma   90.00
#
_symmetry.space_group_name_H-M   'P 1'
#
loop_
_entity.id
_entity.type
_entity.pdbx_description
1 polymer ?
#
loop_
_entity_poly.entity_id
_entity_poly.type
_entity_poly.pdbx_seq_one_letter_code
_entity_poly.pdbx_strand_id
1 'polypeptide(L)'
;MRNIVFQGVYGEGITRYFSDTKNLNLDAGYELSGSINVQPTYGGYAAIQHFWNEHWRSTVSYGFLQVNTTELSPAETYKRTQYLDCNLMYSPAEGITIGGGFLWGQRVNKNDVSGEGFRVNFLVKYDLVRLQQDVKKVLPF
;
A
#
# COMPACT_ATOMS: atom_id res chain seq x y z
N MET A 1 15.92 -15.88 7.08
CA MET A 1 14.59 -16.37 6.64
C MET A 1 13.96 -15.35 5.69
N ARG A 2 13.10 -15.77 4.74
CA ARG A 2 12.42 -14.87 3.79
C ARG A 2 10.92 -15.13 3.83
N ASN A 3 10.13 -14.06 3.89
CA ASN A 3 8.67 -14.13 3.82
C ASN A 3 8.23 -13.41 2.55
N ILE A 4 7.32 -14.04 1.80
CA ILE A 4 6.79 -13.49 0.54
C ILE A 4 5.27 -13.45 0.68
N VAL A 5 4.68 -12.31 0.32
CA VAL A 5 3.22 -12.13 0.27
C VAL A 5 2.85 -11.47 -1.05
N PHE A 6 1.72 -11.86 -1.62
CA PHE A 6 1.20 -11.26 -2.84
C PHE A 6 -0.32 -11.33 -2.85
N GLN A 7 -0.94 -10.43 -3.58
CA GLN A 7 -2.39 -10.40 -3.79
C GLN A 7 -2.68 -9.81 -5.17
N GLY A 8 -3.71 -10.34 -5.83
CA GLY A 8 -4.30 -9.76 -7.02
C GLY A 8 -5.82 -9.71 -6.88
N VAL A 9 -6.43 -8.66 -7.41
CA VAL A 9 -7.87 -8.44 -7.40
C VAL A 9 -8.28 -7.93 -8.78
N TYR A 10 -9.37 -8.48 -9.31
CA TYR A 10 -10.00 -8.07 -10.56
C TYR A 10 -11.51 -8.10 -10.37
N GLY A 11 -12.21 -7.11 -10.91
CA GLY A 11 -13.67 -7.07 -10.93
C GLY A 11 -14.18 -5.75 -11.49
N GLU A 12 -15.50 -5.59 -11.48
CA GLU A 12 -16.18 -4.39 -11.96
C GLU A 12 -16.90 -3.71 -10.79
N GLY A 13 -16.78 -2.39 -10.68
CA GLY A 13 -17.47 -1.63 -9.63
C GLY A 13 -16.94 -1.92 -8.22
N ILE A 14 -15.67 -2.29 -8.13
CA ILE A 14 -14.98 -2.67 -6.89
C ILE A 14 -13.93 -1.64 -6.46
N THR A 15 -13.93 -0.43 -7.03
CA THR A 15 -12.92 0.61 -6.77
C THR A 15 -12.90 1.01 -5.30
N ARG A 16 -14.03 0.91 -4.61
CA ARG A 16 -14.10 1.21 -3.17
C ARG A 16 -13.26 0.29 -2.27
N TYR A 17 -12.86 -0.88 -2.74
CA TYR A 17 -12.08 -1.86 -1.96
C TYR A 17 -10.57 -1.65 -2.09
N PHE A 18 -10.11 -0.76 -2.96
CA PHE A 18 -8.71 -0.38 -3.07
C PHE A 18 -8.43 0.89 -2.25
N SER A 19 -7.25 0.95 -1.63
CA SER A 19 -6.84 2.10 -0.81
C SER A 19 -6.72 3.38 -1.64
N ASP A 20 -6.20 3.29 -2.87
CA ASP A 20 -5.85 4.43 -3.72
C ASP A 20 -7.06 5.17 -4.29
N THR A 21 -8.17 4.45 -4.49
CA THR A 21 -9.42 4.95 -5.08
C THR A 21 -10.50 5.22 -4.04
N LYS A 22 -10.16 5.09 -2.76
CA LYS A 22 -11.07 5.38 -1.65
C LYS A 22 -11.60 6.82 -1.78
N ASN A 23 -12.93 6.94 -1.89
CA ASN A 23 -13.67 8.19 -2.07
C ASN A 23 -13.59 8.85 -3.47
N LEU A 24 -13.08 8.16 -4.49
CA LEU A 24 -13.10 8.68 -5.87
C LEU A 24 -14.41 8.37 -6.62
N ASN A 25 -15.28 7.53 -6.07
CA ASN A 25 -16.59 7.14 -6.64
C ASN A 25 -16.48 6.63 -8.09
N LEU A 26 -15.50 5.77 -8.35
CA LEU A 26 -15.16 5.26 -9.70
C LEU A 26 -15.82 3.91 -10.00
N ASP A 27 -16.85 3.51 -9.24
CA ASP A 27 -17.45 2.19 -9.44
C ASP A 27 -18.25 2.10 -10.75
N ALA A 28 -18.83 3.22 -11.20
CA ALA A 28 -19.56 3.33 -12.46
C ALA A 28 -19.49 4.76 -13.02
N GLY A 29 -19.68 4.91 -14.33
CA GLY A 29 -19.73 6.20 -15.01
C GLY A 29 -20.61 6.18 -16.25
N TYR A 30 -20.81 7.34 -16.87
CA TYR A 30 -21.61 7.46 -18.09
C TYR A 30 -20.73 7.35 -19.35
N GLU A 31 -21.33 6.80 -20.41
CA GLU A 31 -20.80 6.79 -21.78
C GLU A 31 -21.48 7.85 -22.65
N LEU A 32 -20.96 8.13 -23.85
CA LEU A 32 -21.55 9.11 -24.79
C LEU A 32 -22.99 8.74 -25.21
N SER A 33 -23.33 7.45 -25.18
CA SER A 33 -24.69 6.96 -25.44
C SER A 33 -25.70 7.29 -24.34
N GLY A 34 -25.24 7.77 -23.18
CA GLY A 34 -26.06 7.98 -21.99
C GLY A 34 -26.26 6.73 -21.13
N SER A 35 -25.71 5.57 -21.52
CA SER A 35 -25.72 4.37 -20.67
C SER A 35 -24.74 4.49 -19.50
N ILE A 36 -25.07 3.84 -18.39
CA ILE A 36 -24.15 3.66 -17.25
C ILE A 36 -23.34 2.39 -17.50
N ASN A 37 -22.01 2.52 -17.37
CA ASN A 37 -21.07 1.41 -17.46
C ASN A 37 -20.37 1.22 -16.11
N VAL A 38 -20.28 -0.02 -15.66
CA VAL A 38 -19.56 -0.39 -14.44
C VAL A 38 -18.09 -0.45 -14.79
N GLN A 39 -17.22 0.19 -14.01
CA GLN A 39 -15.80 0.34 -14.40
C GLN A 39 -15.00 -0.92 -14.04
N PRO A 40 -14.38 -1.62 -15.03
CA PRO A 40 -13.43 -2.67 -14.74
C PRO A 40 -12.22 -2.13 -14.00
N THR A 41 -11.85 -2.82 -12.93
CA THR A 41 -10.78 -2.42 -12.02
C THR A 41 -9.95 -3.63 -11.66
N TYR A 42 -8.64 -3.47 -11.71
CA TYR A 42 -7.72 -4.53 -11.31
C TYR A 42 -6.42 -3.98 -10.76
N GLY A 43 -5.88 -4.70 -9.79
CA GLY A 43 -4.67 -4.28 -9.11
C GLY A 43 -4.16 -5.38 -8.22
N GLY A 44 -3.03 -5.10 -7.59
CA GLY A 44 -2.40 -6.06 -6.73
C GLY A 44 -1.07 -5.55 -6.21
N TYR A 45 -0.45 -6.38 -5.39
CA TYR A 45 0.87 -6.12 -4.85
C TYR A 45 1.64 -7.41 -4.62
N ALA A 46 2.95 -7.26 -4.53
CA ALA A 46 3.85 -8.28 -4.02
C ALA A 46 4.83 -7.63 -3.04
N ALA A 47 5.17 -8.35 -1.98
CA ALA A 47 6.17 -7.91 -1.02
C ALA A 47 7.08 -9.06 -0.61
N ILE A 48 8.36 -8.73 -0.40
CA ILE A 48 9.38 -9.64 0.08
C ILE A 48 10.00 -9.04 1.33
N GLN A 49 9.97 -9.80 2.42
CA GLN A 49 10.66 -9.47 3.66
C GLN A 49 11.87 -10.39 3.83
N HIS A 50 13.03 -9.80 4.10
CA HIS A 50 14.27 -10.51 4.34
C HIS A 50 14.81 -10.20 5.74
N PHE A 51 15.07 -11.25 6.51
CA PHE A 51 15.78 -11.16 7.79
C PHE A 51 17.26 -11.44 7.53
N TRP A 52 18.09 -10.41 7.73
CA TRP A 52 19.54 -10.50 7.58
C TRP A 52 20.17 -11.22 8.77
N ASN A 53 19.64 -10.93 9.96
CA ASN A 53 19.92 -11.62 11.21
C ASN A 53 18.73 -11.41 12.18
N GLU A 54 18.91 -11.75 13.44
CA GLU A 54 17.91 -11.59 14.51
C GLU A 54 17.56 -10.13 14.84
N HIS A 55 18.41 -9.17 14.46
CA HIS A 55 18.17 -7.74 14.72
C HIS A 55 17.74 -6.96 13.48
N TRP A 56 18.11 -7.39 12.27
CA TRP A 56 17.92 -6.61 11.05
C TRP A 56 16.96 -7.28 10.08
N ARG A 57 15.97 -6.51 9.63
CA ARG A 57 15.06 -6.92 8.56
C ARG A 57 14.83 -5.81 7.55
N SER A 58 14.65 -6.20 6.30
CA SER A 58 14.24 -5.31 5.22
C SER A 58 12.96 -5.81 4.58
N THR A 59 12.15 -4.90 4.06
CA THR A 59 10.97 -5.25 3.26
C THR A 59 10.98 -4.40 1.99
N VAL A 60 10.69 -5.03 0.86
CA VAL A 60 10.44 -4.35 -0.42
C VAL A 60 9.06 -4.76 -0.89
N SER A 61 8.22 -3.80 -1.23
CA SER A 61 6.85 -4.01 -1.71
C SER A 61 6.61 -3.20 -2.97
N TYR A 62 5.99 -3.81 -3.97
CA TYR A 62 5.53 -3.15 -5.18
C TYR A 62 4.04 -3.37 -5.36
N GLY A 63 3.31 -2.32 -5.69
CA GLY A 63 1.87 -2.36 -5.93
C GLY A 63 1.47 -1.57 -7.16
N PHE A 64 0.36 -1.97 -7.77
CA PHE A 64 -0.25 -1.24 -8.88
C PHE A 64 -1.78 -1.34 -8.82
N LEU A 65 -2.44 -0.35 -9.40
CA LEU A 65 -3.89 -0.35 -9.58
C LEU A 65 -4.23 0.31 -10.92
N GLN A 66 -5.13 -0.31 -11.68
CA GLN A 66 -5.71 0.20 -12.90
C GLN A 66 -7.23 0.29 -12.74
N VAL A 67 -7.79 1.44 -13.10
CA VAL A 67 -9.24 1.66 -13.22
C VAL A 67 -9.53 2.07 -14.66
N ASN A 68 -10.46 1.39 -15.30
CA ASN A 68 -10.91 1.76 -16.63
C ASN A 68 -11.95 2.88 -16.53
N THR A 69 -11.59 4.06 -17.01
CA THR A 69 -12.47 5.24 -17.02
C THR A 69 -13.49 5.17 -18.17
N THR A 70 -14.67 5.75 -17.98
CA THR A 70 -15.67 5.88 -19.06
C THR A 70 -15.41 7.09 -19.97
N GLU A 71 -16.10 7.17 -21.11
CA GLU A 71 -15.94 8.26 -22.08
C GLU A 71 -16.22 9.64 -21.50
N LEU A 72 -17.24 9.78 -20.65
CA LEU A 72 -17.61 11.05 -20.02
C LEU A 72 -16.85 11.36 -18.71
N SER A 73 -15.95 10.49 -18.27
CA SER A 73 -15.07 10.78 -17.14
C SER A 73 -14.17 11.99 -17.46
N PRO A 74 -14.00 12.98 -16.55
CA PRO A 74 -13.10 14.11 -16.74
C PRO A 74 -11.65 13.71 -17.09
N ALA A 75 -10.89 14.60 -17.73
CA ALA A 75 -9.54 14.32 -18.22
C ALA A 75 -8.56 13.96 -17.08
N GLU A 76 -8.73 14.58 -15.92
CA GLU A 76 -7.97 14.41 -14.68
C GLU A 76 -8.38 13.18 -13.85
N THR A 77 -9.36 12.41 -14.32
CA THR A 77 -9.84 11.21 -13.63
C THR A 77 -8.70 10.23 -13.42
N TYR A 78 -8.66 9.62 -12.24
CA TYR A 78 -7.70 8.57 -11.90
C TYR A 78 -7.80 7.41 -12.91
N LYS A 79 -6.67 6.99 -13.47
CA LYS A 79 -6.58 5.83 -14.38
C LYS A 79 -5.68 4.75 -13.83
N ARG A 80 -4.51 5.13 -13.29
CA ARG A 80 -3.50 4.16 -12.84
C ARG A 80 -2.65 4.70 -11.69
N THR A 81 -2.26 3.83 -10.76
CA THR A 81 -1.12 4.07 -9.86
C THR A 81 -0.12 2.94 -9.91
N GLN A 82 1.11 3.28 -9.54
CA GLN A 82 2.14 2.34 -9.16
C GLN A 82 2.88 2.86 -7.94
N TYR A 83 3.38 1.93 -7.14
CA TYR A 83 4.04 2.26 -5.88
C TYR A 83 5.14 1.28 -5.55
N LEU A 84 6.23 1.81 -4.99
CA LEU A 84 7.35 1.06 -4.46
C LEU A 84 7.64 1.52 -3.03
N ASP A 85 7.62 0.59 -2.08
CA ASP A 85 8.04 0.81 -0.69
C ASP A 85 9.24 -0.06 -0.36
N CYS A 86 10.27 0.55 0.23
CA CYS A 86 11.47 -0.12 0.70
C CYS A 86 11.73 0.32 2.14
N ASN A 87 11.99 -0.61 3.04
CA ASN A 87 12.36 -0.28 4.42
C ASN A 87 13.49 -1.13 4.96
N LEU A 88 14.18 -0.57 5.96
CA LEU A 88 15.18 -1.22 6.78
C LEU A 88 14.85 -0.95 8.26
N MET A 89 14.73 -2.04 9.02
CA MET A 89 14.35 -2.03 10.43
C MET A 89 15.41 -2.75 11.27
N TYR A 90 15.75 -2.14 12.39
CA TYR A 90 16.67 -2.63 13.41
C TYR A 90 15.93 -2.83 14.73
N SER A 91 16.11 -4.01 15.33
CA SER A 91 15.53 -4.40 16.62
C SER A 91 16.66 -4.75 17.59
N PRO A 92 17.26 -3.76 18.29
CA PRO A 92 18.42 -3.96 19.17
C PRO A 92 18.11 -4.86 20.36
N ALA A 93 16.87 -4.80 20.83
CA ALA A 93 16.36 -5.56 21.94
C ALA A 93 14.90 -5.92 21.67
N GLU A 94 14.40 -6.89 22.43
CA GLU A 94 13.01 -7.28 22.34
C GLU A 94 12.08 -6.10 22.65
N GLY A 95 11.10 -5.85 21.78
CA GLY A 95 10.12 -4.77 21.93
C GLY A 95 10.58 -3.38 21.46
N ILE A 96 11.82 -3.20 21.00
CA ILE A 96 12.31 -1.96 20.38
C ILE A 96 12.45 -2.16 18.88
N THR A 97 11.93 -1.23 18.07
CA THR A 97 12.20 -1.18 16.62
C THR A 97 12.55 0.24 16.21
N ILE A 98 13.67 0.38 15.53
CA ILE A 98 14.13 1.63 14.91
C ILE A 98 14.24 1.38 13.42
N GLY A 99 13.87 2.32 12.57
CA GLY A 99 14.07 2.11 11.15
C GLY A 99 13.76 3.30 10.27
N GLY A 100 13.96 3.08 8.99
CA GLY A 100 13.70 4.05 7.94
C GLY A 100 13.03 3.40 6.74
N GLY A 101 12.28 4.20 6.01
CA GLY A 101 11.61 3.82 4.78
C GLY A 101 11.86 4.82 3.66
N PHE A 102 11.89 4.31 2.45
CA PHE A 102 11.81 5.04 1.21
C PHE A 102 10.61 4.55 0.42
N LEU A 103 9.96 5.49 -0.25
CA LEU A 103 8.68 5.27 -0.85
C LEU A 103 8.58 6.15 -2.09
N TRP A 104 8.26 5.54 -3.22
CA TRP A 104 8.01 6.23 -4.48
C TRP A 104 6.64 5.83 -5.00
N GLY A 105 5.91 6.78 -5.57
CA GLY A 105 4.62 6.55 -6.18
C GLY A 105 4.41 7.40 -7.41
N GLN A 106 3.68 6.84 -8.37
CA GLN A 106 3.24 7.53 -9.56
C GLN A 106 1.73 7.35 -9.74
N ARG A 107 1.05 8.42 -10.15
CA ARG A 107 -0.32 8.41 -10.63
C ARG A 107 -0.38 8.88 -12.07
N VAL A 108 -1.21 8.23 -12.87
CA VAL A 108 -1.54 8.62 -14.24
C VAL A 108 -3.04 8.85 -14.34
N ASN A 109 -3.44 9.95 -14.96
CA ASN A 109 -4.84 10.31 -15.20
C ASN A 109 -5.33 9.79 -16.55
N LYS A 110 -6.64 9.91 -16.81
CA LYS A 110 -7.29 9.48 -18.06
C LYS A 110 -6.60 10.03 -19.31
N ASN A 111 -6.24 11.32 -19.29
CA ASN A 111 -5.54 12.02 -20.37
C ASN A 111 -4.03 11.76 -20.44
N ASP A 112 -3.54 10.72 -19.74
CA ASP A 112 -2.14 10.32 -19.68
C ASP A 112 -1.16 11.34 -19.07
N VAL A 113 -1.67 12.43 -18.48
CA VAL A 113 -0.87 13.28 -17.60
C VAL A 113 -0.49 12.48 -16.34
N SER A 114 0.79 12.49 -16.01
CA SER A 114 1.34 11.75 -14.86
C SER A 114 1.95 12.70 -13.83
N GLY A 115 1.93 12.27 -12.58
CA GLY A 115 2.60 12.91 -11.46
C GLY A 115 3.25 11.85 -10.57
N GLU A 116 4.44 12.16 -10.07
CA GLU A 116 5.20 11.28 -9.19
C GLU A 116 5.61 12.01 -7.91
N GLY A 117 5.87 11.23 -6.86
CA GLY A 117 6.33 11.75 -5.60
C GLY A 117 7.12 10.69 -4.84
N PHE A 118 8.00 11.15 -3.96
CA PHE A 118 8.75 10.28 -3.06
C PHE A 118 8.65 10.76 -1.62
N ARG A 119 8.85 9.83 -0.69
CA ARG A 119 8.88 10.09 0.75
C ARG A 119 9.99 9.28 1.40
N VAL A 120 10.68 9.92 2.33
CA VAL A 120 11.55 9.25 3.30
C VAL A 120 10.90 9.38 4.67
N ASN A 121 10.89 8.31 5.44
CA ASN A 121 10.33 8.28 6.78
C ASN A 121 11.25 7.57 7.76
N PHE A 122 11.14 7.92 9.04
CA PHE A 122 11.87 7.31 10.14
C PHE A 122 10.87 6.86 11.21
N LEU A 123 11.22 5.81 11.94
CA LEU A 123 10.37 5.19 12.95
C LEU A 123 11.22 4.85 14.19
N VAL A 124 10.66 5.13 15.37
CA VAL A 124 11.02 4.47 16.62
C VAL A 124 9.74 3.93 17.24
N LYS A 125 9.70 2.65 17.54
CA LYS A 125 8.55 1.94 18.11
C LYS A 125 8.98 1.19 19.36
N TYR A 126 8.15 1.27 20.40
CA TYR A 126 8.31 0.51 21.65
C TYR A 126 7.01 -0.21 22.03
N ASP A 127 7.06 -1.53 22.17
CA ASP A 127 5.88 -2.37 22.39
C ASP A 127 5.59 -2.58 23.91
N LEU A 128 4.67 -1.79 24.46
CA LEU A 128 4.31 -1.79 25.91
C LEU A 128 3.63 -3.09 26.41
N VAL A 129 2.94 -3.84 25.54
CA VAL A 129 2.21 -5.06 25.96
C VAL A 129 3.18 -6.16 26.42
N ARG A 130 4.41 -6.16 25.90
CA ARG A 130 5.45 -7.10 26.33
C ARG A 130 6.04 -6.74 27.69
N LEU A 131 6.16 -5.44 28.00
CA LEU A 131 6.56 -4.98 29.34
C LEU A 131 5.65 -5.54 30.44
N GLN A 132 4.33 -5.57 30.24
CA GLN A 132 3.43 -6.13 31.26
C GLN A 132 3.65 -7.63 31.47
N GLN A 133 3.96 -8.39 30.42
CA GLN A 133 4.26 -9.82 30.55
C GLN A 133 5.60 -10.06 31.27
N ASP A 134 6.61 -9.25 31.00
CA ASP A 134 7.91 -9.37 31.66
C ASP A 134 7.88 -8.85 33.10
N VAL A 135 7.14 -7.76 33.37
CA VAL A 135 6.88 -7.29 34.75
C VAL A 135 6.14 -8.38 35.54
N LYS A 136 5.13 -9.05 34.97
CA LYS A 136 4.44 -10.17 35.64
C LYS A 136 5.34 -11.38 35.91
N LYS A 137 6.38 -11.62 35.10
CA LYS A 137 7.37 -12.68 35.35
C LYS A 137 8.34 -12.33 36.48
N VAL A 138 8.68 -11.05 36.63
CA VAL A 138 9.65 -10.57 37.64
C VAL A 138 8.97 -10.22 38.97
N LEU A 139 7.72 -9.75 38.92
CA LEU A 139 6.92 -9.36 40.08
C LEU A 139 5.57 -10.08 40.00
N PRO A 140 5.46 -11.29 40.57
CA PRO A 140 4.22 -12.04 40.61
C PRO A 140 3.32 -11.49 41.73
N PHE A 141 2.64 -10.38 41.46
CA PHE A 141 1.49 -9.94 42.23
C PHE A 141 0.37 -9.47 41.30
#